data_AF-A0A674JW42-F1
#
_entry.id   AF-A0A674JW42-F1
#
_cell.length_a   1.000
_cell.length_b   1.000
_cell.length_c   1.000
_cell.angle_alpha   90.00
_cell.angle_beta   90.00
_cell.angle_gamma   90.00
#
_symmetry.space_group_name_H-M   'P 1'
#
loop_
_entity.id
_entity.type
_entity.pdbx_description
1 polymer ?
#
loop_
_entity_poly.entity_id
_entity_poly.type
_entity_poly.pdbx_seq_one_letter_code
_entity_poly.pdbx_strand_id
1 'polypeptide(L)'
;MISSVKSWLLRCWDQGAQAVHLFPGEILMLGALFSDISINQLLRGAQRTAGSRTLLEWIFAAVEHRWPDPMDWDDVDKPWSTIPEASIRLREMGIQVGLYTNNFQGPDHETITAGMRNRFLHTAPLHLNGALLAVLSPAQGCPVGEAALLLGQLGDIEDTKAKVRASWANRKGDAKKEPTCFSRRDFFVALLKSGTPKDKIDRLPTKELVVLNWEMVKDQRKGGKWEAEMPAPPAPRLYPSLDEWQTPAPDRRPAGPTPLG
;
A
#
# COMPACT_ATOMS: atom_id res chain seq x y z
N MET A 1 -0.40 14.86 21.38
CA MET A 1 0.05 13.45 21.22
C MET A 1 1.56 13.45 21.41
N ILE A 2 2.05 13.00 22.56
CA ILE A 2 3.50 12.98 22.83
C ILE A 2 4.12 11.92 21.92
N SER A 3 4.91 12.36 20.94
CA SER A 3 5.62 11.47 20.02
C SER A 3 6.78 10.81 20.78
N SER A 4 7.06 9.54 20.49
CA SER A 4 8.20 8.82 21.07
C SER A 4 9.52 9.52 20.70
N VAL A 5 10.60 9.30 21.46
CA VAL A 5 11.91 9.91 21.15
C VAL A 5 12.37 9.43 19.77
N LYS A 6 12.21 8.13 19.49
CA LYS A 6 12.50 7.52 18.18
C LYS A 6 11.76 8.21 17.03
N SER A 7 10.45 8.38 17.18
CA SER A 7 9.60 9.02 16.18
C SER A 7 10.00 10.49 15.95
N TRP A 8 10.38 11.19 17.01
CA TRP A 8 10.77 12.60 16.89
C TRP A 8 12.12 12.73 16.19
N LEU A 9 13.11 11.90 16.54
CA LEU A 9 14.41 11.87 15.88
C LEU A 9 14.29 11.55 14.39
N LEU A 10 13.47 10.55 14.04
CA LEU A 10 13.27 10.17 12.65
C LEU A 10 12.67 11.34 11.84
N ARG A 11 11.74 12.11 12.42
CA ARG A 11 11.21 13.32 11.78
C ARG A 11 12.27 14.40 11.62
N CYS A 12 13.14 14.61 12.60
CA CYS A 12 14.25 15.57 12.47
C CYS A 12 15.20 15.16 11.34
N TRP A 13 15.50 13.87 11.23
CA TRP A 13 16.27 13.33 10.11
C TRP A 13 15.59 13.58 8.77
N ASP A 14 14.31 13.20 8.64
CA ASP A 14 13.54 13.35 7.41
C ASP A 14 13.35 14.83 7.01
N GLN A 15 13.41 15.76 7.98
CA GLN A 15 13.35 17.20 7.75
C GLN A 15 14.72 17.86 7.49
N GLY A 16 15.81 17.08 7.46
CA GLY A 16 17.13 17.62 7.12
C GLY A 16 17.84 18.32 8.29
N ALA A 17 17.59 17.94 9.55
CA ALA A 17 18.24 18.54 10.72
C ALA A 17 19.78 18.47 10.70
N GLN A 18 20.35 17.56 9.92
CA GLN A 18 21.79 17.47 9.64
C GLN A 18 22.36 18.68 8.89
N ALA A 19 21.53 19.46 8.18
CA ALA A 19 21.96 20.66 7.48
C ALA A 19 21.88 21.93 8.36
N VAL A 20 21.27 21.84 9.54
CA VAL A 20 21.02 22.99 10.42
C VAL A 20 22.15 23.08 11.44
N HIS A 21 23.11 23.98 11.21
CA HIS A 21 24.17 24.25 12.17
C HIS A 21 23.72 25.27 13.20
N LEU A 22 23.94 24.96 14.48
CA LEU A 22 23.58 25.81 15.60
C LEU A 22 24.78 26.00 16.52
N PHE A 23 24.95 27.25 16.95
CA PHE A 23 25.82 27.59 18.06
C PHE A 23 25.16 27.22 19.40
N PRO A 24 25.96 27.02 20.47
CA PRO A 24 25.45 26.73 21.81
C PRO A 24 24.43 27.73 22.38
N GLY A 25 24.44 28.98 21.91
CA GLY A 25 23.43 29.97 22.29
C GLY A 25 22.09 29.78 21.56
N GLU A 26 22.14 29.35 20.30
CA GLU A 26 20.97 29.22 19.43
C GLU A 26 20.15 27.97 19.77
N ILE A 27 20.79 26.87 20.19
CA ILE A 27 20.10 25.66 20.64
C ILE A 27 19.17 25.95 21.85
N LEU A 28 19.54 26.91 22.70
CA LEU A 28 18.72 27.34 23.83
C LEU A 28 17.47 28.10 23.40
N MET A 29 17.55 28.83 22.29
CA MET A 29 16.42 29.60 21.77
C MET A 29 15.31 28.70 21.23
N LEU A 30 15.63 27.44 20.90
CA LEU A 30 14.64 26.45 20.45
C LEU A 30 13.70 25.96 21.56
N GLY A 31 13.99 26.28 22.82
CA GLY A 31 13.14 25.90 23.96
C GLY A 31 13.17 24.40 24.24
N ALA A 32 12.03 23.83 24.65
CA ALA A 32 11.91 22.40 24.91
C ALA A 32 11.57 21.65 23.61
N LEU A 33 12.48 20.76 23.18
CA LEU A 33 12.35 19.98 21.95
C LEU A 33 11.70 18.62 22.21
N PHE A 34 11.97 18.02 23.37
CA PHE A 34 11.49 16.70 23.76
C PHE A 34 10.43 16.79 24.86
N SER A 35 9.64 15.73 25.01
CA SER A 35 8.83 15.56 26.22
C SER A 35 9.66 15.05 27.40
N ASP A 36 10.80 14.41 27.14
CA ASP A 36 11.76 14.01 28.17
C ASP A 36 12.51 15.24 28.72
N ILE A 37 12.33 15.49 30.01
CA ILE A 37 12.94 16.63 30.71
C ILE A 37 14.46 16.50 30.78
N SER A 38 14.99 15.29 30.94
CA SER A 38 16.42 15.03 31.05
C SER A 38 17.15 15.35 29.74
N ILE A 39 16.59 14.97 28.58
CA ILE A 39 17.18 15.34 27.29
C ILE A 39 17.21 16.86 27.12
N ASN A 40 16.12 17.55 27.47
CA ASN A 40 16.09 19.02 27.40
C ASN A 40 17.09 19.69 28.35
N GLN A 41 17.31 19.13 29.54
CA GLN A 41 18.34 19.62 30.47
C GLN A 41 19.75 19.43 29.92
N LEU A 42 20.01 18.29 29.27
CA LEU A 42 21.29 18.01 28.62
C LEU A 42 21.56 18.96 27.44
N LEU A 43 20.55 19.21 26.61
CA LEU A 43 20.62 20.23 25.55
C LEU A 43 20.86 21.63 26.09
N ARG A 44 20.30 21.97 27.26
CA ARG A 44 20.61 23.25 27.93
C ARG A 44 22.05 23.33 28.45
N GLY A 45 22.66 22.18 28.75
CA GLY A 45 24.07 22.07 29.11
C GLY A 45 25.04 22.37 27.97
N ALA A 46 24.56 22.49 26.72
CA ALA A 46 25.36 22.74 25.51
C ALA A 46 26.21 24.03 25.57
N GLN A 47 25.88 25.00 26.42
CA GLN A 47 26.71 26.21 26.60
C GLN A 47 28.16 25.91 27.00
N ARG A 48 28.41 24.75 27.61
CA ARG A 48 29.74 24.34 28.08
C ARG A 48 30.61 23.76 26.96
N THR A 49 30.03 23.48 25.81
CA THR A 49 30.73 22.94 24.64
C THR A 49 31.09 24.05 23.66
N ALA A 50 32.32 24.04 23.16
CA ALA A 50 32.79 24.99 22.16
C ALA A 50 32.50 24.47 20.74
N GLY A 51 32.20 25.40 19.83
CA GLY A 51 31.96 25.10 18.41
C GLY A 51 30.48 24.99 18.03
N SER A 52 30.18 25.22 16.74
CA SER A 52 28.88 24.91 16.16
C SER A 52 28.81 23.41 15.86
N ARG A 53 27.62 22.84 16.01
CA ARG A 53 27.29 21.46 15.64
C ARG A 53 25.95 21.46 14.92
N THR A 54 25.66 20.42 14.17
CA THR A 54 24.33 20.26 13.58
C THR A 54 23.29 20.05 14.68
N LEU A 55 22.03 20.42 14.43
CA LEU A 55 20.94 20.16 15.35
C LEU A 55 20.87 18.66 15.70
N LEU A 56 21.05 17.80 14.70
CA LEU A 56 21.06 16.35 14.89
C LEU A 56 22.20 15.90 15.82
N GLU A 57 23.42 16.41 15.65
CA GLU A 57 24.56 16.10 16.54
C GLU A 57 24.33 16.55 17.99
N TRP A 58 23.73 17.73 18.18
CA TRP A 58 23.36 18.22 19.53
C TRP A 58 22.40 17.25 20.21
N ILE A 59 21.38 16.84 19.46
CA ILE A 59 20.37 15.92 19.95
C ILE A 59 20.97 14.53 20.23
N PHE A 60 21.78 14.01 19.31
CA PHE A 60 22.40 12.69 19.45
C PHE A 60 23.27 12.62 20.70
N ALA A 61 24.10 13.63 20.94
CA ALA A 61 24.92 13.72 22.16
C ALA A 61 24.07 13.76 23.44
N ALA A 62 22.92 14.46 23.42
CA ALA A 62 22.02 14.49 24.57
C ALA A 62 21.30 13.16 24.81
N VAL A 63 20.92 12.46 23.74
CA VAL A 63 20.27 11.14 23.80
C VAL A 63 21.26 10.06 24.26
N GLU A 64 22.47 10.03 23.71
CA GLU A 64 23.56 9.13 24.10
C GLU A 64 23.92 9.29 25.59
N HIS A 65 23.93 10.53 26.09
CA HIS A 65 24.21 10.78 27.50
C HIS A 65 23.05 10.34 28.41
N ARG A 66 21.81 10.38 27.93
CA ARG A 66 20.62 9.91 28.67
C ARG A 66 20.52 8.39 28.68
N TRP A 67 20.81 7.75 27.55
CA TRP A 67 20.81 6.30 27.35
C TRP A 67 22.14 5.89 26.69
N PRO A 68 23.10 5.34 27.44
CA PRO A 68 24.40 4.94 26.90
C PRO A 68 24.34 3.75 25.93
N ASP A 69 23.32 2.89 26.06
CA ASP A 69 23.09 1.76 25.16
C ASP A 69 21.75 1.90 24.40
N PRO A 70 21.69 1.49 23.11
CA PRO A 70 20.44 1.51 22.36
C PRO A 70 19.33 0.67 23.00
N MET A 71 19.64 -0.37 23.78
CA MET A 71 18.64 -1.19 24.47
C MET A 71 18.05 -0.51 25.71
N ASP A 72 18.68 0.54 26.24
CA ASP A 72 18.26 1.22 27.48
C ASP A 72 17.10 2.19 27.27
N TRP A 73 16.65 2.41 26.03
CA TRP A 73 15.61 3.38 25.75
C TRP A 73 14.28 2.95 26.39
N ASP A 74 13.74 3.82 27.23
CA ASP A 74 12.47 3.61 27.95
C ASP A 74 11.23 3.52 27.01
N ASP A 75 11.41 3.76 25.71
CA ASP A 75 10.36 3.67 24.70
C ASP A 75 10.03 2.20 24.38
N VAL A 76 8.98 1.70 25.06
CA VAL A 76 8.32 0.42 24.73
C VAL A 76 7.96 0.40 23.25
N ASP A 77 8.39 -0.65 22.54
CA ASP A 77 8.03 -0.81 21.14
C ASP A 77 6.53 -0.96 21.01
N LYS A 78 5.92 0.02 20.35
CA LYS A 78 4.47 0.05 20.16
C LYS A 78 4.10 -0.97 19.09
N PRO A 79 3.04 -1.76 19.29
CA PRO A 79 2.49 -2.61 18.25
C PRO A 79 2.18 -1.80 17.00
N TRP A 80 2.33 -2.43 15.85
CA TRP A 80 1.97 -1.87 14.55
C TRP A 80 0.99 -2.80 13.85
N SER A 81 0.19 -2.24 12.95
CA SER A 81 -0.95 -2.95 12.34
C SER A 81 -0.94 -2.94 10.82
N THR A 82 -0.21 -2.00 10.22
CA THR A 82 -0.15 -1.84 8.76
C THR A 82 1.30 -1.86 8.26
N ILE A 83 1.49 -2.23 7.01
CA ILE A 83 2.82 -2.25 6.36
C ILE A 83 3.51 -0.88 6.33
N PRO A 84 2.82 0.25 6.04
CA PRO A 84 3.44 1.57 6.13
C PRO A 84 3.91 1.92 7.55
N GLU A 85 3.13 1.58 8.58
CA GLU A 85 3.57 1.72 9.97
C GLU A 85 4.80 0.86 10.25
N ALA A 86 4.82 -0.38 9.75
CA ALA A 86 5.93 -1.31 9.88
C ALA A 86 7.23 -0.73 9.31
N SER A 87 7.18 -0.11 8.13
CA SER A 87 8.34 0.56 7.52
C SER A 87 8.86 1.69 8.41
N ILE A 88 7.97 2.53 8.94
CA ILE A 88 8.33 3.61 9.88
C ILE A 88 8.97 3.04 11.14
N ARG A 89 8.42 1.95 11.72
CA ARG A 89 9.01 1.29 12.91
C ARG A 89 10.41 0.77 12.66
N LEU A 90 10.66 0.25 11.47
CA LEU A 90 11.97 -0.27 11.13
C LEU A 90 13.00 0.87 11.03
N ARG A 91 12.62 2.01 10.43
CA ARG A 91 13.45 3.23 10.40
C ARG A 91 13.65 3.84 11.79
N GLU A 92 12.64 3.80 12.66
CA GLU A 92 12.74 4.20 14.07
C GLU A 92 13.77 3.35 14.83
N MET A 93 13.83 2.04 14.57
CA MET A 93 14.89 1.19 15.12
C MET A 93 16.25 1.48 14.48
N GLY A 94 16.27 1.79 13.18
CA GLY A 94 17.48 2.20 12.45
C GLY A 94 18.11 3.45 13.07
N ILE A 95 17.34 4.51 13.34
CA ILE A 95 17.88 5.72 13.97
C ILE A 95 18.36 5.47 15.40
N GLN A 96 17.68 4.60 16.15
CA GLN A 96 18.06 4.22 17.50
C GLN A 96 19.42 3.52 17.53
N VAL A 97 19.66 2.57 16.63
CA VAL A 97 20.95 1.85 16.56
C VAL A 97 22.02 2.75 15.97
N GLY A 98 21.71 3.45 14.87
CA GLY A 98 22.65 4.28 14.14
C GLY A 98 23.22 5.45 14.95
N LEU A 99 22.49 5.95 15.95
CA LEU A 99 22.97 6.95 16.89
C LEU A 99 24.26 6.54 17.61
N TYR A 100 24.46 5.24 17.84
CA TYR A 100 25.64 4.68 18.52
C TYR A 100 26.73 4.20 17.54
N THR A 101 26.56 4.45 16.25
CA THR A 101 27.51 4.07 15.20
C THR A 101 28.34 5.29 14.78
N ASN A 102 29.67 5.15 14.78
CA ASN A 102 30.61 6.23 14.44
C ASN A 102 30.48 6.81 13.01
N ASN A 103 29.73 6.16 12.12
CA ASN A 103 29.54 6.59 10.73
C ASN A 103 28.07 6.49 10.31
N PHE A 104 27.18 7.06 11.12
CA PHE A 104 25.75 7.10 10.82
C PHE A 104 25.46 7.80 9.49
N GLN A 105 25.06 7.04 8.47
CA GLN A 105 24.66 7.55 7.15
C GLN A 105 23.15 7.76 7.03
N GLY A 106 22.39 7.37 8.05
CA GLY A 106 20.94 7.49 8.10
C GLY A 106 20.26 6.19 8.50
N PRO A 107 18.99 6.28 8.92
CA PRO A 107 18.23 5.15 9.44
C PRO A 107 18.05 4.03 8.42
N ASP A 108 18.03 4.36 7.12
CA ASP A 108 17.84 3.40 6.03
C ASP A 108 19.11 2.61 5.69
N HIS A 109 20.29 3.10 6.08
CA HIS A 109 21.58 2.44 5.82
C HIS A 109 22.01 1.50 6.95
N GLU A 110 21.37 1.59 8.11
CA GLU A 110 21.69 0.74 9.26
C GLU A 110 21.30 -0.71 8.99
N THR A 111 22.17 -1.63 9.41
CA THR A 111 21.95 -3.06 9.20
C THR A 111 20.97 -3.63 10.22
N ILE A 112 20.05 -4.49 9.76
CA ILE A 112 19.11 -5.14 10.65
C ILE A 112 19.83 -6.18 11.49
N THR A 113 19.92 -5.89 12.79
CA THR A 113 20.44 -6.81 13.79
C THR A 113 19.41 -7.86 14.18
N ALA A 114 19.86 -8.99 14.73
CA ALA A 114 18.96 -10.00 15.31
C ALA A 114 18.05 -9.43 16.41
N GLY A 115 18.56 -8.50 17.22
CA GLY A 115 17.79 -7.82 18.27
C GLY A 115 16.65 -6.98 17.69
N MET A 116 16.95 -6.14 16.69
CA MET A 116 15.94 -5.35 15.97
C MET A 116 14.87 -6.24 15.35
N ARG A 117 15.27 -7.29 14.63
CA ARG A 117 14.35 -8.24 14.00
C ARG A 117 13.42 -8.88 15.02
N ASN A 118 13.95 -9.38 16.14
CA ASN A 118 13.13 -10.02 17.16
C ASN A 118 12.13 -9.03 17.78
N ARG A 119 12.57 -7.81 18.14
CA ARG A 119 11.69 -6.75 18.68
C ARG A 119 10.59 -6.36 17.68
N PHE A 120 10.96 -6.23 16.41
CA PHE A 120 10.05 -5.93 15.32
C PHE A 120 8.97 -7.01 15.13
N LEU A 121 9.37 -8.28 15.16
CA LEU A 121 8.44 -9.42 15.05
C LEU A 121 7.57 -9.57 16.30
N HIS A 122 8.06 -9.21 17.49
CA HIS A 122 7.26 -9.22 18.71
C HIS A 122 6.14 -8.17 18.73
N THR A 123 6.30 -7.08 17.97
CA THR A 123 5.29 -6.01 17.86
C THR A 123 4.39 -6.16 16.64
N ALA A 124 4.66 -7.15 15.81
CA ALA A 124 3.93 -7.41 14.58
C ALA A 124 2.56 -8.05 14.84
N PRO A 125 1.57 -7.78 13.97
CA PRO A 125 0.27 -8.41 14.09
C PRO A 125 0.34 -9.88 13.66
N LEU A 126 -0.33 -10.76 14.41
CA LEU A 126 -0.21 -12.22 14.27
C LEU A 126 -0.43 -12.75 12.85
N HIS A 127 -1.32 -12.12 12.08
CA HIS A 127 -1.63 -12.55 10.71
C HIS A 127 -0.49 -12.30 9.72
N LEU A 128 0.45 -11.40 10.04
CA LEU A 128 1.61 -11.08 9.20
C LEU A 128 2.86 -11.84 9.60
N ASN A 129 2.94 -12.39 10.83
CA ASN A 129 4.15 -13.02 11.35
C ASN A 129 4.78 -14.06 10.42
N GLY A 130 3.99 -14.92 9.79
CA GLY A 130 4.52 -15.92 8.84
C GLY A 130 5.16 -15.28 7.61
N ALA A 131 4.52 -14.27 7.02
CA ALA A 131 5.06 -13.56 5.86
C ALA A 131 6.29 -12.71 6.23
N LEU A 132 6.25 -12.04 7.38
CA LEU A 132 7.37 -11.26 7.91
C LEU A 132 8.58 -12.14 8.22
N LEU A 133 8.37 -13.34 8.77
CA LEU A 133 9.47 -14.28 8.97
C LEU A 133 10.10 -14.70 7.64
N ALA A 134 9.30 -14.96 6.60
CA ALA A 134 9.82 -15.30 5.29
C ALA A 134 10.63 -14.15 4.65
N VAL A 135 10.20 -12.91 4.86
CA VAL A 135 10.84 -11.70 4.29
C VAL A 135 12.06 -11.25 5.11
N LEU A 136 11.96 -11.23 6.44
CA LEU A 136 12.97 -10.65 7.34
C LEU A 136 14.04 -11.64 7.80
N SER A 137 13.77 -12.96 7.73
CA SER A 137 14.80 -13.96 8.04
C SER A 137 16.01 -13.89 7.09
N PRO A 138 15.83 -13.80 5.75
CA PRO A 138 16.96 -13.59 4.85
C PRO A 138 17.52 -12.17 4.90
N ALA A 139 16.74 -11.19 5.35
CA ALA A 139 17.16 -9.79 5.45
C ALA A 139 18.03 -9.49 6.69
N GLN A 140 18.47 -10.50 7.44
CA GLN A 140 19.39 -10.27 8.56
C GLN A 140 20.75 -9.79 8.01
N GLY A 141 21.18 -8.62 8.45
CA GLY A 141 22.37 -7.95 7.90
C GLY A 141 22.10 -7.10 6.65
N CYS A 142 20.87 -7.10 6.10
CA CYS A 142 20.47 -6.14 5.08
C CYS A 142 20.25 -4.75 5.69
N PRO A 143 20.45 -3.68 4.91
CA PRO A 143 20.11 -2.33 5.33
C PRO A 143 18.59 -2.20 5.55
N VAL A 144 18.20 -1.39 6.53
CA VAL A 144 16.80 -1.08 6.88
C VAL A 144 15.99 -0.63 5.67
N GLY A 145 16.58 0.16 4.77
CA GLY A 145 15.92 0.62 3.55
C GLY A 145 15.55 -0.52 2.60
N GLU A 146 16.40 -1.54 2.47
CA GLU A 146 16.09 -2.72 1.64
C GLU A 146 14.96 -3.54 2.26
N ALA A 147 15.01 -3.76 3.57
CA ALA A 147 13.92 -4.45 4.26
C ALA A 147 12.60 -3.66 4.22
N ALA A 148 12.65 -2.33 4.27
CA ALA A 148 11.48 -1.49 4.08
C ALA A 148 10.87 -1.64 2.67
N LEU A 149 11.70 -1.80 1.64
CA LEU A 149 11.24 -2.12 0.29
C LEU A 149 10.56 -3.50 0.23
N LEU A 150 11.16 -4.51 0.86
CA LEU A 150 10.56 -5.85 0.93
C LEU A 150 9.22 -5.84 1.69
N LEU A 151 9.11 -5.04 2.74
CA LEU A 151 7.83 -4.81 3.43
C LEU A 151 6.81 -4.15 2.50
N GLY A 152 7.21 -3.14 1.73
CA GLY A 152 6.35 -2.50 0.72
C GLY A 152 5.79 -3.52 -0.29
N GLN A 153 6.65 -4.38 -0.83
CA GLN A 153 6.25 -5.46 -1.74
C GLN A 153 5.26 -6.43 -1.09
N LEU A 154 5.46 -6.75 0.20
CA LEU A 154 4.51 -7.56 0.96
C LEU A 154 3.14 -6.87 1.06
N GLY A 155 3.11 -5.57 1.33
CA GLY A 155 1.88 -4.79 1.37
C GLY A 155 1.09 -4.81 0.06
N ASP A 156 1.77 -4.66 -1.07
CA ASP A 156 1.13 -4.72 -2.39
C ASP A 156 0.49 -6.10 -2.67
N ILE A 157 1.15 -7.18 -2.23
CA ILE A 157 0.62 -8.54 -2.35
C ILE A 157 -0.62 -8.72 -1.46
N GLU A 158 -0.61 -8.17 -0.26
CA GLU A 158 -1.77 -8.27 0.64
C GLU A 158 -2.98 -7.48 0.14
N ASP A 159 -2.74 -6.28 -0.38
CA ASP A 159 -3.76 -5.42 -0.98
C ASP A 159 -4.37 -6.06 -2.23
N THR A 160 -3.54 -6.65 -3.09
CA THR A 160 -4.04 -7.38 -4.26
C THR A 160 -4.85 -8.60 -3.84
N LYS A 161 -4.39 -9.37 -2.85
CA LYS A 161 -5.14 -10.50 -2.28
C LYS A 161 -6.46 -10.05 -1.64
N ALA A 162 -6.50 -8.89 -1.00
CA ALA A 162 -7.71 -8.31 -0.42
C ALA A 162 -8.72 -7.91 -1.51
N LYS A 163 -8.26 -7.21 -2.56
CA LYS A 163 -9.08 -6.84 -3.73
C LYS A 163 -9.66 -8.07 -4.44
N VAL A 164 -8.85 -9.11 -4.65
CA VAL A 164 -9.30 -10.37 -5.24
C VAL A 164 -10.38 -11.00 -4.35
N ARG A 165 -10.13 -11.14 -3.05
CA ARG A 165 -11.13 -11.69 -2.10
C ARG A 165 -12.45 -10.90 -2.12
N ALA A 166 -12.38 -9.57 -2.12
CA ALA A 166 -13.56 -8.72 -2.23
C ALA A 166 -14.31 -8.91 -3.55
N SER A 167 -13.59 -9.05 -4.67
CA SER A 167 -14.18 -9.36 -5.98
C SER A 167 -14.91 -10.70 -6.00
N TRP A 168 -14.30 -11.76 -5.44
CA TRP A 168 -14.95 -13.07 -5.30
C TRP A 168 -16.16 -13.03 -4.36
N ALA A 169 -16.10 -12.25 -3.28
CA ALA A 169 -17.22 -12.05 -2.37
C ALA A 169 -18.41 -11.34 -3.06
N ASN A 170 -18.14 -10.29 -3.84
CA ASN A 170 -19.16 -9.60 -4.64
C ASN A 170 -19.77 -10.52 -5.71
N ARG A 171 -18.95 -11.33 -6.39
CA ARG A 171 -19.46 -12.34 -7.34
C ARG A 171 -20.34 -13.40 -6.67
N LYS A 172 -20.04 -13.79 -5.43
CA LYS A 172 -20.91 -14.70 -4.66
C LYS A 172 -22.22 -14.05 -4.23
N GLY A 173 -22.22 -12.75 -3.96
CA GLY A 173 -23.43 -11.96 -3.71
C GLY A 173 -24.34 -11.89 -4.95
N ASP A 174 -23.75 -11.68 -6.13
CA ASP A 174 -24.48 -11.68 -7.40
C ASP A 174 -24.87 -13.08 -7.89
N ALA A 175 -24.12 -14.13 -7.51
CA ALA A 175 -24.48 -15.52 -7.79
C ALA A 175 -25.73 -16.01 -7.02
N LYS A 176 -26.24 -15.23 -6.06
CA LYS A 176 -27.57 -15.47 -5.45
C LYS A 176 -28.74 -14.87 -6.23
N LYS A 177 -28.48 -14.12 -7.31
CA LYS A 177 -29.45 -13.91 -8.40
C LYS A 177 -29.17 -14.93 -9.50
N GLU A 178 -29.50 -16.19 -9.25
CA GLU A 178 -29.78 -17.09 -10.37
C GLU A 178 -30.90 -16.46 -11.20
N PRO A 179 -30.74 -16.25 -12.53
CA PRO A 179 -31.90 -16.05 -13.36
C PRO A 179 -32.65 -17.38 -13.41
N THR A 180 -33.92 -17.30 -13.01
CA THR A 180 -35.02 -18.17 -13.41
C THR A 180 -34.99 -19.63 -12.92
N CYS A 181 -35.84 -19.91 -11.94
CA CYS A 181 -36.79 -21.02 -12.09
C CYS A 181 -37.45 -20.84 -13.46
N PHE A 182 -36.91 -21.46 -14.49
CA PHE A 182 -37.53 -21.48 -15.80
C PHE A 182 -38.85 -22.23 -15.66
N SER A 183 -39.96 -21.52 -15.82
CA SER A 183 -41.26 -22.15 -15.80
C SER A 183 -41.38 -23.07 -17.02
N ARG A 184 -42.26 -24.07 -16.94
CA ARG A 184 -42.62 -24.92 -18.09
C ARG A 184 -42.92 -24.09 -19.35
N ARG A 185 -43.51 -22.91 -19.17
CA ARG A 185 -43.86 -21.97 -20.24
C ARG A 185 -42.63 -21.39 -20.94
N ASP A 186 -41.55 -21.13 -20.20
CA ASP A 186 -40.32 -20.57 -20.76
C ASP A 186 -39.60 -21.60 -21.64
N PHE A 187 -39.54 -22.86 -21.19
CA PHE A 187 -39.04 -23.97 -22.01
C PHE A 187 -39.88 -24.19 -23.27
N PHE A 188 -41.21 -24.12 -23.14
CA PHE A 188 -42.14 -24.30 -24.26
C PHE A 188 -41.97 -23.20 -25.31
N VAL A 189 -41.86 -21.94 -24.89
CA VAL A 189 -41.66 -20.79 -25.80
C VAL A 189 -40.28 -20.84 -26.46
N ALA A 190 -39.24 -21.26 -25.74
CA ALA A 190 -37.90 -21.44 -26.30
C ALA A 190 -37.89 -22.52 -27.41
N LEU A 191 -38.54 -23.66 -27.17
CA LEU A 191 -38.64 -24.75 -28.14
C LEU A 191 -39.42 -24.34 -29.40
N LEU A 192 -40.52 -23.59 -29.24
CA LEU A 192 -41.25 -23.04 -30.38
C LEU A 192 -40.42 -22.05 -31.20
N LYS A 193 -39.69 -21.14 -30.54
CA LYS A 193 -38.81 -20.18 -31.23
C LYS A 193 -37.65 -20.86 -31.96
N SER A 194 -37.22 -22.03 -31.49
CA SER A 194 -36.17 -22.83 -32.13
C SER A 194 -36.65 -23.67 -33.32
N GLY A 195 -37.95 -23.61 -33.66
CA GLY A 195 -38.52 -24.30 -34.82
C GLY A 195 -39.04 -25.72 -34.55
N THR A 196 -39.17 -26.12 -33.28
CA THR A 196 -39.73 -27.44 -32.94
C THR A 196 -41.26 -27.42 -33.14
N PRO A 197 -41.86 -28.38 -33.88
CA PRO A 197 -43.31 -28.42 -34.11
C PRO A 197 -44.09 -28.53 -32.80
N LYS A 198 -45.14 -27.72 -32.66
CA LYS A 198 -45.94 -27.63 -31.43
C LYS A 198 -46.53 -28.98 -31.02
N ASP A 199 -46.95 -29.77 -31.99
CA ASP A 199 -47.47 -31.13 -31.90
C ASP A 199 -46.49 -32.14 -31.26
N LYS A 200 -45.18 -31.90 -31.32
CA LYS A 200 -44.16 -32.73 -30.65
C LYS A 200 -43.84 -32.27 -29.22
N ILE A 201 -44.19 -31.04 -28.86
CA ILE A 201 -43.89 -30.43 -27.57
C ILE A 201 -45.13 -30.47 -26.65
N ASP A 202 -46.31 -30.35 -27.25
CA ASP A 202 -47.58 -30.31 -26.54
C ASP A 202 -47.82 -31.64 -25.84
N ARG A 203 -48.23 -31.57 -24.56
CA ARG A 203 -48.39 -32.70 -23.62
C ARG A 203 -47.13 -33.41 -23.13
N LEU A 204 -45.92 -33.01 -23.54
CA LEU A 204 -44.69 -33.59 -22.96
C LEU A 204 -44.51 -33.18 -21.49
N PRO A 205 -44.08 -34.07 -20.58
CA PRO A 205 -43.74 -33.71 -19.20
C PRO A 205 -42.65 -32.65 -19.13
N THR A 206 -42.65 -31.81 -18.09
CA THR A 206 -41.70 -30.68 -17.97
C THR A 206 -40.24 -31.13 -18.00
N LYS A 207 -39.95 -32.35 -17.51
CA LYS A 207 -38.61 -32.95 -17.55
C LYS A 207 -38.12 -33.19 -18.98
N GLU A 208 -38.99 -33.61 -19.89
CA GLU A 208 -38.63 -33.88 -21.28
C GLU A 208 -38.43 -32.58 -22.08
N LEU A 209 -39.18 -31.52 -21.74
CA LEU A 209 -38.95 -30.18 -22.30
C LEU A 209 -37.57 -29.61 -21.95
N VAL A 210 -37.10 -29.88 -20.72
CA VAL A 210 -35.76 -29.46 -20.28
C VAL A 210 -34.67 -30.20 -21.05
N VAL A 211 -34.85 -31.51 -21.25
CA VAL A 211 -33.91 -32.35 -22.02
C VAL A 211 -33.83 -31.88 -23.47
N LEU A 212 -34.98 -31.69 -24.13
CA LEU A 212 -35.03 -31.19 -25.52
C LEU A 212 -34.39 -29.80 -25.65
N ASN A 213 -34.64 -28.90 -24.70
CA ASN A 213 -34.01 -27.58 -24.73
C ASN A 213 -32.48 -27.66 -24.57
N TRP A 214 -31.99 -28.57 -23.71
CA TRP A 214 -30.56 -28.79 -23.52
C TRP A 214 -29.88 -29.43 -24.74
N GLU A 215 -30.57 -30.34 -25.43
CA GLU A 215 -30.11 -30.93 -26.69
C GLU A 215 -30.02 -29.88 -27.80
N MET A 216 -31.01 -28.99 -27.91
CA MET A 216 -31.00 -27.88 -28.86
C MET A 216 -29.86 -26.89 -28.59
N VAL A 217 -29.58 -26.55 -27.33
CA VAL A 217 -28.44 -25.69 -26.97
C VAL A 217 -27.10 -26.34 -27.35
N LYS A 218 -27.01 -27.67 -27.25
CA LYS A 218 -25.82 -28.42 -27.68
C LYS A 218 -25.68 -28.45 -29.20
N ASP A 219 -26.77 -28.64 -29.93
CA ASP A 219 -26.76 -28.65 -31.40
C ASP A 219 -26.49 -27.26 -31.99
N GLN A 220 -27.01 -26.19 -31.38
CA GLN A 220 -26.65 -24.81 -31.75
C GLN A 220 -25.16 -24.53 -31.52
N ARG A 221 -24.55 -25.08 -30.47
CA ARG A 221 -23.10 -24.98 -30.23
C ARG A 221 -22.26 -25.81 -31.20
N LYS A 222 -22.80 -26.90 -31.74
CA LYS A 222 -22.12 -27.77 -32.72
C LYS A 222 -22.29 -27.29 -34.17
N GLY A 223 -23.40 -26.61 -34.48
CA GLY A 223 -23.69 -26.04 -35.81
C GLY A 223 -23.07 -24.66 -36.08
N GLY A 224 -22.44 -24.03 -35.08
CA GLY A 224 -21.76 -22.74 -35.20
C GLY A 224 -20.43 -22.83 -35.94
N LYS A 225 -20.49 -22.97 -37.28
CA LYS A 225 -19.39 -22.64 -38.18
C LYS A 225 -19.21 -21.11 -38.14
N TRP A 226 -18.10 -20.62 -37.59
CA TRP A 226 -17.78 -19.19 -37.55
C TRP A 226 -17.44 -18.70 -38.97
N GLU A 227 -18.43 -18.22 -39.70
CA GLU A 227 -18.23 -17.29 -40.82
C GLU A 227 -18.71 -15.90 -40.38
N ALA A 228 -17.90 -14.88 -40.71
CA ALA A 228 -17.94 -13.45 -40.34
C ALA A 228 -19.36 -12.83 -40.22
N GLU A 229 -19.68 -11.94 -39.29
CA GLU A 229 -19.01 -10.65 -39.02
C GLU A 229 -19.06 -10.29 -37.53
N MET A 230 -17.90 -10.15 -36.90
CA MET A 230 -17.72 -9.19 -35.80
C MET A 230 -16.77 -8.12 -36.35
N PRO A 231 -17.05 -6.81 -36.18
CA PRO A 231 -16.00 -5.83 -36.39
C PRO A 231 -14.85 -6.19 -35.45
N ALA A 232 -13.64 -6.27 -36.01
CA ALA A 232 -12.45 -6.62 -35.26
C ALA A 232 -12.38 -5.76 -33.98
N PRO A 233 -12.07 -6.33 -32.80
CA PRO A 233 -11.89 -5.54 -31.60
C PRO A 233 -10.81 -4.49 -31.88
N PRO A 234 -11.02 -3.21 -31.54
CA PRO A 234 -10.00 -2.21 -31.73
C PRO A 234 -8.74 -2.66 -30.99
N ALA A 235 -7.60 -2.63 -31.69
CA ALA A 235 -6.32 -2.99 -31.12
C ALA A 235 -6.11 -2.23 -29.79
N PRO A 236 -5.49 -2.86 -28.77
CA PRO A 236 -5.17 -2.17 -27.54
C PRO A 236 -4.42 -0.89 -27.88
N ARG A 237 -4.89 0.26 -27.38
CA ARG A 237 -4.13 1.51 -27.46
C ARG A 237 -2.86 1.34 -26.63
N LEU A 238 -1.80 0.84 -27.25
CA LEU A 238 -0.45 1.17 -26.86
C LEU A 238 -0.33 2.69 -27.02
N TYR A 239 0.07 3.35 -25.95
CA TYR A 239 0.41 4.77 -25.75
C TYR A 239 0.17 5.77 -26.91
N PRO A 240 -0.33 6.99 -26.60
CA PRO A 240 -0.42 8.04 -27.61
C PRO A 240 0.95 8.27 -28.28
N SER A 241 0.98 8.33 -29.62
CA SER A 241 2.20 8.56 -30.38
C SER A 241 2.73 9.98 -30.13
N LEU A 242 4.05 10.18 -30.26
CA LEU A 242 4.74 11.44 -29.97
C LEU A 242 4.26 12.64 -30.83
N ASP A 243 3.53 12.40 -31.92
CA ASP A 243 2.94 13.43 -32.80
C ASP A 243 1.66 14.06 -32.23
N GLU A 244 0.99 13.42 -31.25
CA GLU A 244 -0.25 13.92 -30.64
C GLU A 244 -0.02 15.10 -29.68
N TRP A 245 1.24 15.41 -29.35
CA TRP A 245 1.63 16.55 -28.50
C TRP A 245 1.86 17.86 -29.28
N GLN A 246 1.80 17.85 -30.62
CA GLN A 246 2.18 19.02 -31.43
C GLN A 246 1.01 19.84 -31.99
N THR A 247 -0.25 19.48 -31.73
CA THR A 247 -1.38 20.35 -32.10
C THR A 247 -1.68 21.33 -30.96
N PRO A 248 -1.52 22.65 -31.15
CA PRO A 248 -1.92 23.63 -30.14
C PRO A 248 -3.45 23.60 -29.98
N ALA A 249 -3.89 23.58 -28.73
CA ALA A 249 -5.30 23.59 -28.37
C ALA A 249 -6.02 24.83 -28.93
N PRO A 250 -7.26 24.71 -29.43
CA PRO A 250 -8.01 25.87 -29.91
C PRO A 250 -8.31 26.84 -28.76
N ASP A 251 -7.93 28.09 -28.99
CA ASP A 251 -7.98 29.25 -28.10
C ASP A 251 -9.42 29.49 -27.59
N ARG A 252 -9.70 29.07 -26.35
CA ARG A 252 -10.97 29.40 -25.66
C ARG A 252 -10.89 30.85 -25.16
N ARG A 253 -11.09 31.81 -26.06
CA ARG A 253 -11.41 33.18 -25.66
C ARG A 253 -12.91 33.32 -25.34
N PRO A 254 -13.28 33.91 -24.19
CA PRO A 254 -14.67 34.20 -23.89
C PRO A 254 -15.20 35.29 -24.82
N ALA A 255 -16.41 35.06 -25.36
CA ALA A 255 -17.11 36.00 -26.22
C ALA A 255 -17.34 37.34 -25.47
N GLY A 256 -16.86 38.44 -26.06
CA GLY A 256 -17.10 39.79 -25.57
C GLY A 256 -18.57 40.23 -25.75
N PRO A 257 -18.99 41.29 -25.03
CA PRO A 257 -20.38 41.71 -24.97
C PRO A 257 -20.88 42.34 -26.28
N THR A 258 -22.09 41.96 -26.67
CA THR A 258 -22.85 42.48 -27.82
C THR A 258 -23.16 43.97 -27.65
N PRO A 259 -23.04 44.83 -28.69
CA PRO A 259 -23.40 46.23 -28.57
C PRO A 259 -24.92 46.42 -28.52
N LEU A 260 -25.38 47.24 -27.59
CA LEU A 260 -26.73 47.81 -27.54
C LEU A 260 -26.80 48.96 -28.56
N GLY A 261 -27.86 48.95 -29.36
CA GLY A 261 -28.38 50.14 -30.04
C GLY A 261 -29.24 50.98 -29.11
#